data_AF-A0A1Z8VNU2-F1
#
_entry.id   AF-A0A1Z8VNU2-F1
#
_cell.length_a   1.000
_cell.length_b   1.000
_cell.length_c   1.000
_cell.angle_alpha   90.00
_cell.angle_beta   90.00
_cell.angle_gamma   90.00
#
_symmetry.space_group_name_H-M   'P 1'
#
loop_
_entity.id
_entity.type
_entity.pdbx_description
1 polymer ?
#
loop_
_entity_poly.entity_id
_entity_poly.type
_entity_poly.pdbx_seq_one_letter_code
_entity_poly.pdbx_strand_id
1 'polypeptide(L)'
;MPQKDVRDLRDTINQDILPSLDFLLQDLTGAREVQFFKKIQSDLIYAQSEQNLLEIFLELSTIMFSDFFFTEEQFEKIDILLENCEQIACTFSANISVPN
;
A
#
# COMPACT_ATOMS: atom_id res chain seq x y z
N MET A 1 7.00 -0.95 27.24
CA MET A 1 7.25 -0.59 25.84
C MET A 1 5.95 -0.01 25.28
N PRO A 2 5.96 1.16 24.63
CA PRO A 2 4.74 1.90 24.38
C PRO A 2 3.92 1.20 23.29
N GLN A 3 2.64 0.95 23.58
CA GLN A 3 1.62 0.48 22.64
C GLN A 3 1.13 1.63 21.72
N LYS A 4 2.06 2.45 21.26
CA LYS A 4 1.90 3.48 20.23
C LYS A 4 2.65 2.87 19.04
N ASP A 5 2.00 2.18 18.10
CA ASP A 5 1.67 2.81 16.82
C ASP A 5 0.69 1.99 15.96
N VAL A 6 0.15 0.86 16.42
CA VAL A 6 -0.72 0.02 15.54
C VAL A 6 -2.05 0.71 15.21
N ARG A 7 -2.59 1.54 16.11
CA ARG A 7 -3.80 2.34 15.83
C ARG A 7 -3.51 3.48 14.87
N ASP A 8 -2.45 4.25 15.16
CA ASP A 8 -2.02 5.37 14.32
C ASP A 8 -1.66 4.87 12.90
N LEU A 9 -1.03 3.71 12.78
CA LEU A 9 -0.72 3.07 11.51
C LEU A 9 -1.96 2.65 10.74
N ARG A 10 -2.90 1.99 11.41
CA ARG A 10 -4.17 1.59 10.79
C ARG A 10 -4.96 2.81 10.35
N ASP A 11 -4.89 3.90 11.10
CA ASP A 11 -5.50 5.17 10.72
C ASP A 11 -4.83 5.74 9.46
N THR A 12 -3.49 5.73 9.35
CA THR A 12 -2.76 6.11 8.12
C THR A 12 -3.15 5.22 6.92
N ILE A 13 -3.19 3.89 7.07
CA ILE A 13 -3.61 2.99 5.98
C ILE A 13 -5.05 3.31 5.53
N ASN A 14 -5.95 3.53 6.48
CA ASN A 14 -7.35 3.83 6.20
C ASN A 14 -7.57 5.23 5.61
N GLN A 15 -6.71 6.20 5.92
CA GLN A 15 -6.84 7.59 5.47
C GLN A 15 -6.09 7.86 4.17
N ASP A 16 -4.95 7.20 3.94
CA ASP A 16 -4.05 7.56 2.84
C ASP A 16 -3.97 6.46 1.77
N ILE A 17 -3.89 5.19 2.16
CA ILE A 17 -3.67 4.08 1.22
C ILE A 17 -4.98 3.55 0.63
N LEU A 18 -5.96 3.20 1.47
CA LEU A 18 -7.23 2.64 0.99
C LEU A 18 -7.99 3.61 0.07
N PRO A 19 -8.09 4.92 0.36
CA PRO A 19 -8.76 5.86 -0.54
C PRO A 19 -8.03 6.02 -1.88
N SER A 20 -6.70 6.00 -1.87
CA SER A 20 -5.89 6.06 -3.10
C SER A 20 -6.12 4.81 -3.98
N LEU A 21 -6.21 3.63 -3.36
CA LEU A 21 -6.59 2.39 -4.03
C LEU A 21 -8.01 2.43 -4.60
N ASP A 22 -8.98 2.92 -3.82
CA ASP A 22 -10.37 3.07 -4.27
C ASP A 22 -10.48 4.00 -5.48
N PHE A 23 -9.73 5.10 -5.47
CA PHE A 23 -9.71 6.04 -6.59
C PHE A 23 -9.07 5.41 -7.83
N LEU A 24 -7.92 4.74 -7.69
CA LEU A 24 -7.29 4.02 -8.79
C LEU A 24 -8.23 2.94 -9.37
N LEU A 25 -8.91 2.18 -8.53
CA LEU A 25 -9.84 1.11 -8.94
C LEU A 25 -11.04 1.63 -9.76
N GLN A 26 -11.44 2.90 -9.61
CA GLN A 26 -12.54 3.49 -10.40
C GLN A 26 -12.15 3.70 -11.86
N ASP A 27 -10.86 3.92 -12.13
CA ASP A 27 -10.36 4.23 -13.47
C ASP A 27 -9.87 3.00 -14.23
N LEU A 28 -9.65 1.88 -13.53
CA LEU A 28 -9.18 0.64 -14.13
C LEU A 28 -10.32 -0.09 -14.86
N THR A 29 -10.06 -0.40 -16.13
CA THR A 29 -11.00 -1.17 -16.98
C THR A 29 -10.53 -2.59 -17.25
N GLY A 30 -9.24 -2.87 -17.03
CA GLY A 30 -8.64 -4.17 -17.26
C GLY A 30 -8.94 -5.17 -16.13
N ALA A 31 -9.40 -6.37 -16.50
CA ALA A 31 -9.87 -7.35 -15.52
C ALA A 31 -8.74 -7.87 -14.60
N ARG A 32 -7.51 -7.96 -15.11
CA ARG A 32 -6.37 -8.50 -14.33
C ARG A 32 -5.82 -7.46 -13.36
N GLU A 33 -5.74 -6.22 -13.83
CA GLU A 33 -5.36 -5.03 -13.07
C GLU A 33 -6.34 -4.85 -11.90
N VAL A 34 -7.64 -4.84 -12.18
CA VAL A 34 -8.69 -4.74 -11.15
C VAL A 34 -8.60 -5.88 -10.14
N GLN A 35 -8.35 -7.11 -10.58
CA GLN A 35 -8.20 -8.25 -9.67
C GLN A 35 -6.97 -8.10 -8.77
N PHE A 36 -5.83 -7.65 -9.33
CA PHE A 36 -4.61 -7.41 -8.57
C PHE A 36 -4.86 -6.35 -7.47
N PHE A 37 -5.36 -5.17 -7.82
CA PHE A 37 -5.57 -4.11 -6.85
C PHE A 37 -6.67 -4.44 -5.83
N LYS A 38 -7.71 -5.20 -6.21
CA LYS A 38 -8.70 -5.70 -5.23
C LYS A 38 -8.12 -6.72 -4.26
N LYS A 39 -7.20 -7.57 -4.70
CA LYS A 39 -6.47 -8.47 -3.80
C LYS A 39 -5.66 -7.65 -2.80
N ILE A 40 -4.84 -6.70 -3.27
CA ILE A 40 -4.06 -5.80 -2.41
C ILE A 40 -4.96 -5.07 -1.41
N GLN A 41 -6.07 -4.50 -1.87
CA GLN A 41 -7.04 -3.82 -1.01
C GLN A 41 -7.59 -4.75 0.09
N SER A 42 -7.99 -5.96 -0.29
CA SER A 42 -8.47 -6.97 0.67
C SER A 42 -7.38 -7.30 1.70
N ASP A 43 -6.17 -7.56 1.24
CA ASP A 43 -5.06 -7.95 2.12
C ASP A 43 -4.72 -6.82 3.11
N LEU A 44 -4.76 -5.55 2.68
CA LEU A 44 -4.57 -4.39 3.56
C LEU A 44 -5.65 -4.30 4.65
N ILE A 45 -6.92 -4.56 4.31
CA ILE A 45 -8.04 -4.54 5.27
C ILE A 45 -7.85 -5.59 6.38
N TYR A 46 -7.33 -6.75 6.01
CA TYR A 46 -7.14 -7.89 6.90
C TYR A 46 -5.75 -7.98 7.53
N ALA A 47 -4.82 -7.09 7.17
CA ALA A 47 -3.48 -7.06 7.75
C ALA A 47 -3.54 -6.86 9.28
N GLN A 48 -2.81 -7.71 10.01
CA GLN A 48 -2.82 -7.72 11.48
C GLN A 48 -1.47 -7.33 12.09
N SER A 49 -0.44 -7.17 11.26
CA SER A 49 0.92 -6.88 11.70
C SER A 49 1.65 -6.00 10.69
N GLU A 50 2.70 -5.32 11.17
CA GLU A 50 3.62 -4.55 10.33
C GLU A 50 4.28 -5.43 9.25
N GLN A 51 4.62 -6.68 9.60
CA GLN A 51 5.18 -7.62 8.63
C GLN A 51 4.21 -7.93 7.49
N ASN A 52 2.92 -8.15 7.78
CA ASN A 52 1.93 -8.36 6.71
C ASN A 52 1.80 -7.12 5.82
N LEU A 53 1.82 -5.92 6.41
CA LEU A 53 1.77 -4.67 5.64
C LEU A 53 2.97 -4.53 4.72
N LEU A 54 4.18 -4.82 5.21
CA LEU A 54 5.40 -4.82 4.39
C LEU A 54 5.35 -5.82 3.24
N GLU A 55 4.87 -7.04 3.50
CA GLU A 55 4.68 -8.06 2.46
C GLU A 55 3.70 -7.58 1.38
N ILE A 56 2.60 -6.94 1.78
CA ILE A 56 1.60 -6.38 0.86
C ILE A 56 2.19 -5.22 0.05
N PHE A 57 2.98 -4.33 0.66
CA PHE A 57 3.64 -3.24 -0.05
C PHE A 57 4.65 -3.75 -1.07
N LEU A 58 5.41 -4.80 -0.72
CA LEU A 58 6.31 -5.46 -1.66
C LEU A 58 5.54 -6.10 -2.81
N GLU A 59 4.43 -6.79 -2.54
CA GLU A 59 3.57 -7.35 -3.58
C GLU A 59 3.03 -6.24 -4.51
N LEU A 60 2.52 -5.15 -3.93
CA LEU A 60 2.05 -3.98 -4.67
C LEU A 60 3.15 -3.40 -5.58
N SER A 61 4.40 -3.31 -5.11
CA SER A 61 5.51 -2.78 -5.91
C SER A 61 5.82 -3.61 -7.17
N THR A 62 5.43 -4.90 -7.19
CA THR A 62 5.62 -5.75 -8.37
C THR A 62 4.80 -5.33 -9.58
N ILE A 63 3.82 -4.44 -9.38
CA ILE A 63 2.99 -3.89 -10.45
C ILE A 63 3.82 -3.21 -11.54
N MET A 64 4.95 -2.61 -11.18
CA MET A 64 5.87 -1.93 -12.11
C MET A 64 6.57 -2.89 -13.07
N PHE A 65 6.55 -4.19 -12.78
CA PHE A 65 7.14 -5.25 -13.60
C PHE A 65 6.09 -6.13 -14.27
N SER A 66 4.80 -5.78 -14.13
CA SER A 66 3.69 -6.56 -14.69
C SER A 66 3.42 -6.15 -16.14
N ASP A 67 2.93 -7.10 -16.97
CA ASP A 67 2.50 -6.85 -18.35
C ASP A 67 1.11 -6.15 -18.42
N PHE A 68 0.87 -5.20 -17.53
CA PHE A 68 -0.37 -4.42 -17.48
C PHE A 68 -0.19 -3.11 -18.24
N PHE A 69 -1.27 -2.64 -18.87
CA PHE A 69 -1.26 -1.41 -19.64
C PHE A 69 -2.03 -0.34 -18.86
N PHE A 70 -1.29 0.63 -18.33
CA PHE A 70 -1.85 1.79 -17.66
C PHE A 70 -1.75 3.03 -18.54
N THR A 71 -2.71 3.93 -18.42
CA THR A 71 -2.60 5.28 -18.96
C THR A 71 -1.57 6.08 -18.16
N GLU A 72 -1.09 7.20 -18.71
CA GLU A 72 -0.19 8.12 -17.99
C GLU A 72 -0.79 8.58 -16.65
N GLU A 73 -2.08 8.95 -16.65
CA GLU A 73 -2.81 9.32 -15.43
C GLU A 73 -2.89 8.17 -14.41
N GLN A 74 -3.06 6.93 -14.86
CA GLN A 74 -3.07 5.76 -13.96
C GLN A 74 -1.68 5.49 -13.39
N PHE A 75 -0.62 5.68 -14.18
CA PHE A 75 0.76 5.57 -13.69
C PHE A 75 1.05 6.61 -12.61
N GLU A 76 0.67 7.87 -12.79
CA GLU A 76 0.85 8.90 -11.74
C GLU A 76 0.15 8.51 -10.43
N LYS A 77 -1.06 7.94 -10.50
CA LYS A 77 -1.79 7.45 -9.32
C LYS A 77 -1.09 6.25 -8.66
N ILE A 78 -0.51 5.35 -9.46
CA ILE A 78 0.27 4.20 -8.97
C ILE A 78 1.55 4.70 -8.28
N ASP A 79 2.25 5.65 -8.86
CA ASP A 79 3.48 6.22 -8.29
C ASP A 79 3.20 6.87 -6.93
N ILE A 80 2.15 7.68 -6.82
CA ILE A 80 1.72 8.29 -5.55
C ILE A 80 1.38 7.21 -4.51
N LEU A 81 0.66 6.17 -4.92
CA LEU A 81 0.30 5.06 -4.04
C LEU A 81 1.56 4.33 -3.52
N LEU A 82 2.53 4.07 -4.40
CA LEU A 82 3.79 3.41 -4.04
C LEU A 82 4.65 4.29 -3.14
N GLU A 83 4.74 5.60 -3.40
CA GLU A 83 5.44 6.56 -2.55
C GLU A 83 4.85 6.57 -1.14
N ASN A 84 3.52 6.62 -1.01
CA ASN A 84 2.86 6.57 0.30
C ASN A 84 3.17 5.26 1.04
N CYS A 85 3.15 4.12 0.34
CA CYS A 85 3.54 2.83 0.91
C CYS A 85 5.00 2.82 1.39
N GLU A 86 5.92 3.39 0.62
CA GLU A 86 7.33 3.50 0.97
C GLU A 86 7.56 4.40 2.19
N GLN A 87 6.89 5.54 2.27
CA GLN A 87 6.97 6.43 3.42
C GLN A 87 6.53 5.70 4.70
N ILE A 88 5.40 4.97 4.65
CA ILE A 88 4.93 4.16 5.76
C ILE A 88 5.97 3.06 6.09
N ALA A 89 6.50 2.35 5.10
CA ALA A 89 7.52 1.32 5.32
C ALA A 89 8.80 1.88 5.98
N CYS A 90 9.21 3.09 5.62
CA CYS A 90 10.35 3.78 6.24
C CYS A 90 10.11 4.07 7.72
N THR A 91 8.87 4.39 8.13
CA THR A 91 8.55 4.58 9.55
C THR A 91 8.75 3.31 10.38
N PHE A 92 8.45 2.13 9.81
CA PHE A 92 8.71 0.85 10.48
C PHE A 92 10.20 0.64 10.72
N SER A 93 11.04 0.93 9.72
CA SER A 93 12.49 0.74 9.81
C SER A 93 13.14 1.67 10.85
N ALA A 94 12.61 2.88 11.02
CA ALA A 94 13.10 3.85 12.01
C ALA A 94 12.81 3.40 13.46
N ASN A 95 11.67 2.74 13.70
CA ASN A 95 11.29 2.23 15.03
C ASN A 95 12.18 1.07 15.54
N ILE A 96 12.95 0.41 14.65
CA ILE A 96 13.92 -0.64 15.01
C ILE A 96 15.26 -0.04 15.50
N SER A 97 15.52 1.25 15.21
CA SER A 97 16.84 1.88 15.37
C SER A 97 17.03 2.66 16.68
N VAL A 98 16.26 2.37 17.74
CA VAL A 98 16.52 2.91 19.08
C VAL A 98 17.23 1.87 19.95
N PRO A 99 18.57 1.79 19.94
CA PRO A 99 19.30 1.10 20.99
C PRO A 99 19.21 1.94 22.28
N ASN A 100 18.76 1.32 23.37
CA ASN A 100 18.98 1.83 24.73
C ASN A 100 20.47 1.92 25.06
#